data_AF-A0A0S4LEM4-F1
#
_entry.id   AF-A0A0S4LEM4-F1
#
_cell.length_a   1.000
_cell.length_b   1.000
_cell.length_c   1.000
_cell.angle_alpha   90.00
_cell.angle_beta   90.00
_cell.angle_gamma   90.00
#
_symmetry.space_group_name_H-M   'P 1'
#
loop_
_entity.id
_entity.type
_entity.pdbx_description
1 polymer ?
#
loop_
_entity_poly.entity_id
_entity_poly.type
_entity_poly.pdbx_seq_one_letter_code
_entity_poly.pdbx_strand_id
1 'polypeptide(L)'
;MAWSPIDRIDQALLALEFAIKVMNYVALGKINKEDLDCNTLIRLPGGNLSFGKSTFHTYDDLVHASENLYSQALAASAVAMEAALQGAGIRNDPNDRSDRGHVRSLIYMVRSAFAHDPQVPAWSVRGPYAQQIRLRFGRHDLKVDMGALDGQPLALEHFGGPLVFWDLMHEVRAWVCEGSPS
;
A
#
# COMPACT_ATOMS: atom_id res chain seq x y z
N MET A 1 13.88 16.27 6.58
CA MET A 1 14.38 15.06 7.27
C MET A 1 14.36 13.93 6.26
N ALA A 2 15.48 13.27 5.99
CA ALA A 2 15.52 12.13 5.07
C ALA A 2 15.31 10.85 5.89
N TRP A 3 14.23 10.12 5.62
CA TRP A 3 13.95 8.82 6.27
C TRP A 3 14.86 7.73 5.71
N SER A 4 15.40 6.89 6.59
CA SER A 4 16.14 5.69 6.21
C SER A 4 15.21 4.69 5.50
N PRO A 5 15.76 3.69 4.77
CA PRO A 5 14.95 2.64 4.16
C PRO A 5 14.01 1.95 5.15
N ILE A 6 14.47 1.67 6.37
CA ILE A 6 13.66 1.00 7.39
C ILE A 6 12.56 1.92 7.94
N ASP A 7 12.87 3.20 8.19
CA ASP A 7 11.87 4.17 8.66
C ASP A 7 10.71 4.29 7.66
N ARG A 8 11.00 4.22 6.35
CA ARG A 8 9.96 4.28 5.31
C ARG A 8 8.99 3.11 5.41
N ILE A 9 9.49 1.89 5.62
CA ILE A 9 8.64 0.70 5.75
C ILE A 9 7.84 0.77 7.05
N ASP A 10 8.48 1.15 8.16
CA ASP A 10 7.82 1.22 9.47
C ASP A 10 6.69 2.25 9.49
N GLN A 11 6.90 3.42 8.87
CA GLN A 11 5.84 4.42 8.73
C GLN A 11 4.72 3.96 7.80
N ALA A 12 5.04 3.22 6.73
CA ALA A 12 4.03 2.68 5.83
C ALA A 12 3.18 1.57 6.48
N LEU A 13 3.81 0.67 7.25
CA LEU A 13 3.11 -0.33 8.06
C LEU A 13 2.14 0.33 9.03
N LEU A 14 2.62 1.34 9.78
CA LEU A 14 1.80 2.07 10.73
C LEU A 14 0.63 2.78 10.04
N ALA A 15 0.87 3.44 8.91
CA ALA A 15 -0.17 4.12 8.14
C ALA A 15 -1.24 3.16 7.61
N LEU A 16 -0.82 2.01 7.06
CA LEU A 16 -1.75 0.98 6.58
C LEU A 16 -2.56 0.38 7.72
N GLU A 17 -1.92 0.04 8.85
CA GLU A 17 -2.60 -0.47 10.03
C GLU A 17 -3.63 0.52 10.56
N PHE A 18 -3.25 1.80 10.65
CA PHE A 18 -4.14 2.88 11.07
C PHE A 18 -5.35 2.99 10.12
N ALA A 19 -5.13 3.00 8.80
CA ALA A 19 -6.20 3.07 7.83
C ALA A 19 -7.16 1.87 7.93
N ILE A 20 -6.64 0.65 8.08
CA ILE A 20 -7.44 -0.56 8.30
C ILE A 20 -8.28 -0.44 9.58
N LYS A 21 -7.68 0.05 10.67
CA LYS A 21 -8.40 0.27 11.95
C LYS A 21 -9.51 1.30 11.80
N VAL A 22 -9.24 2.43 11.16
CA VAL A 22 -10.25 3.48 10.91
C VAL A 22 -11.39 2.92 10.06
N MET A 23 -11.09 2.26 8.94
CA MET A 23 -12.09 1.65 8.08
C MET A 23 -12.97 0.64 8.83
N ASN A 24 -12.37 -0.24 9.64
CA ASN A 24 -13.12 -1.17 10.48
C ASN A 24 -13.99 -0.48 11.54
N TYR A 25 -13.48 0.58 12.17
CA TYR A 25 -14.24 1.33 13.17
C TYR A 25 -15.45 2.04 12.56
N VAL A 26 -15.29 2.61 11.36
CA VAL A 26 -16.40 3.18 10.58
C VAL A 26 -17.38 2.08 10.20
N ALA A 27 -16.93 1.00 9.56
CA ALA A 27 -17.82 -0.09 9.12
C ALA A 27 -18.64 -0.73 10.27
N LEU A 28 -18.10 -0.74 11.49
CA LEU A 28 -18.77 -1.25 12.69
C LEU A 28 -19.64 -0.20 13.41
N GLY A 29 -19.81 1.01 12.87
CA GLY A 29 -20.59 2.07 13.50
C GLY A 29 -19.96 2.64 14.78
N LYS A 30 -18.66 2.43 15.01
CA LYS A 30 -17.96 2.84 16.24
C LYS A 30 -17.52 4.30 16.22
N ILE A 31 -17.54 4.93 15.05
CA ILE A 31 -17.29 6.37 14.91
C ILE A 31 -18.64 7.07 14.82
N ASN A 32 -18.88 8.01 15.74
CA ASN A 32 -20.01 8.92 15.67
C ASN A 32 -19.73 9.98 14.58
N LYS A 33 -20.60 10.06 13.58
CA LYS A 33 -20.41 10.95 12.42
C LYS A 33 -20.54 12.41 12.85
N GLU A 34 -21.46 12.74 13.73
CA GLU A 34 -21.72 14.11 14.20
C GLU A 34 -20.54 14.66 15.02
N ASP A 35 -19.90 13.80 15.81
CA ASP A 35 -18.70 14.17 16.58
C ASP A 35 -17.49 14.40 15.65
N LEU A 36 -17.34 13.57 14.62
CA LEU A 36 -16.24 13.69 13.65
C LEU A 36 -16.44 14.87 12.68
N ASP A 37 -17.66 15.02 12.15
CA ASP A 37 -18.06 16.02 11.14
C ASP A 37 -18.57 17.31 11.79
N CYS A 38 -17.79 17.81 12.74
CA CYS A 38 -18.04 19.07 13.43
C CYS A 38 -17.16 20.19 12.88
N ASN A 39 -17.54 21.44 13.18
CA ASN A 39 -16.76 22.59 12.76
C ASN A 39 -15.34 22.50 13.36
N THR A 40 -14.34 22.37 12.49
CA THR A 40 -12.95 22.21 12.89
C THR A 40 -12.12 23.38 12.37
N LEU A 41 -11.37 24.02 13.26
CA LEU A 41 -10.47 25.13 12.94
C LEU A 41 -9.04 24.75 13.31
N ILE A 42 -8.16 24.65 12.33
CA ILE A 42 -6.73 24.45 12.53
C ILE A 42 -6.02 25.78 12.29
N ARG A 43 -5.35 26.30 13.33
CA ARG A 43 -4.57 27.54 13.25
C ARG A 43 -3.13 27.24 12.84
N LEU A 44 -2.68 27.83 11.75
CA LEU A 44 -1.33 27.66 11.21
C LEU A 44 -0.60 29.02 11.16
N PRO A 45 0.75 29.03 11.10
CA PRO A 45 1.51 30.28 11.05
C PRO A 45 1.16 31.22 9.89
N GLY A 46 0.65 30.68 8.77
CA GLY A 46 0.30 31.43 7.55
C GLY A 46 -1.20 31.61 7.31
N GLY A 47 -2.07 31.20 8.24
CA GLY A 47 -3.52 31.26 8.06
C GLY A 47 -4.26 30.15 8.80
N ASN A 48 -5.55 30.03 8.53
CA ASN A 48 -6.41 29.03 9.16
C ASN A 48 -6.98 28.06 8.12
N LEU A 49 -7.05 26.78 8.47
CA LEU A 49 -7.88 25.80 7.77
C LEU A 49 -9.18 25.63 8.54
N SER A 50 -10.30 25.84 7.86
CA SER A 50 -11.64 25.70 8.44
C SER A 50 -12.39 24.61 7.68
N PHE A 51 -12.84 23.60 8.40
CA PHE A 51 -13.73 22.54 7.90
C PHE A 51 -15.10 22.73 8.54
N GLY A 52 -16.12 22.84 7.71
CA GLY A 52 -17.50 22.98 8.16
C GLY A 52 -18.09 21.63 8.56
N LYS A 53 -19.11 21.68 9.42
CA LYS A 53 -20.01 20.56 9.62
C LYS A 53 -20.71 20.15 8.31
N SER A 54 -21.17 18.91 8.23
CA SER A 54 -21.88 18.36 7.07
C SER A 54 -21.00 18.17 5.83
N THR A 55 -19.70 17.95 6.00
CA THR A 55 -18.84 17.48 4.91
C THR A 55 -19.22 16.05 4.51
N PHE A 56 -19.63 15.23 5.48
CA PHE A 56 -20.19 13.91 5.26
C PHE A 56 -21.72 14.02 5.38
N HIS A 57 -22.44 14.00 4.25
CA HIS A 57 -23.90 14.12 4.22
C HIS A 57 -24.56 12.89 4.83
N THR A 58 -23.95 11.72 4.62
CA THR A 58 -24.43 10.43 5.12
C THR A 58 -23.33 9.68 5.88
N TYR A 59 -23.70 8.61 6.58
CA TYR A 59 -22.71 7.71 7.16
C TYR A 59 -21.93 6.95 6.06
N ASP A 60 -22.57 6.69 4.92
CA ASP A 60 -21.94 6.03 3.77
C ASP A 60 -20.81 6.89 3.18
N ASP A 61 -20.94 8.22 3.22
CA ASP A 61 -19.83 9.12 2.83
C ASP A 61 -18.59 8.89 3.70
N LEU A 62 -18.78 8.59 5.00
CA LEU A 62 -17.68 8.28 5.91
C LEU A 62 -17.08 6.89 5.62
N VAL A 63 -17.92 5.90 5.27
CA VAL A 63 -17.47 4.58 4.82
C VAL A 63 -16.58 4.74 3.59
N HIS A 64 -17.05 5.42 2.55
CA HIS A 64 -16.31 5.64 1.31
C HIS A 64 -15.01 6.44 1.53
N ALA A 65 -15.04 7.45 2.41
CA ALA A 65 -13.83 8.18 2.76
C ALA A 65 -12.79 7.29 3.45
N SER A 66 -13.23 6.36 4.31
CA SER A 66 -12.34 5.41 4.98
C SER A 66 -11.77 4.34 4.04
N GLU A 67 -12.56 3.88 3.06
CA GLU A 67 -12.10 2.96 2.00
C GLU A 67 -11.06 3.65 1.10
N ASN A 68 -11.29 4.92 0.75
CA ASN A 68 -10.33 5.73 0.01
C ASN A 68 -9.04 5.94 0.81
N LEU A 69 -9.12 6.16 2.11
CA LEU A 69 -7.94 6.26 2.99
C LEU A 69 -7.15 4.95 3.01
N TYR A 70 -7.84 3.80 3.08
CA TYR A 70 -7.22 2.48 2.99
C TYR A 70 -6.51 2.27 1.64
N SER A 71 -7.17 2.60 0.52
CA SER A 71 -6.56 2.51 -0.82
C SER A 71 -5.31 3.40 -0.95
N GLN A 72 -5.35 4.62 -0.44
CA GLN A 72 -4.19 5.52 -0.40
C GLN A 72 -3.05 4.96 0.45
N ALA A 73 -3.37 4.32 1.58
CA ALA A 73 -2.37 3.69 2.43
C ALA A 73 -1.71 2.48 1.73
N LEU A 74 -2.47 1.67 0.98
CA LEU A 74 -1.90 0.61 0.14
C LEU A 74 -0.93 1.17 -0.91
N ALA A 75 -1.32 2.24 -1.60
CA ALA A 75 -0.48 2.91 -2.58
C ALA A 75 0.83 3.40 -1.96
N ALA A 76 0.74 4.09 -0.82
CA ALA A 76 1.88 4.57 -0.07
C ALA A 76 2.80 3.42 0.38
N SER A 77 2.22 2.30 0.83
CA SER A 77 2.98 1.10 1.20
C SER A 77 3.75 0.47 0.05
N ALA A 78 3.14 0.36 -1.14
CA ALA A 78 3.83 -0.14 -2.32
C ALA A 78 5.02 0.76 -2.71
N VAL A 79 4.83 2.08 -2.66
CA VAL A 79 5.90 3.06 -2.91
C VAL A 79 7.00 2.98 -1.85
N ALA A 80 6.65 2.83 -0.57
CA ALA A 80 7.61 2.72 0.52
C ALA A 80 8.46 1.44 0.42
N MET A 81 7.84 0.29 0.15
CA MET A 81 8.55 -0.97 -0.10
C MET A 81 9.53 -0.84 -1.27
N GLU A 82 9.09 -0.30 -2.40
CA GLU A 82 9.95 -0.06 -3.57
C GLU A 82 11.15 0.81 -3.23
N ALA A 83 10.90 1.96 -2.59
CA ALA A 83 11.94 2.92 -2.25
C ALA A 83 12.92 2.37 -1.20
N ALA A 84 12.44 1.59 -0.24
CA ALA A 84 13.28 0.97 0.78
C ALA A 84 14.17 -0.13 0.20
N LEU A 85 13.64 -0.98 -0.68
CA LEU A 85 14.43 -1.99 -1.38
C LEU A 85 15.50 -1.36 -2.27
N GLN A 86 15.16 -0.31 -3.03
CA GLN A 86 16.14 0.47 -3.80
C GLN A 86 17.21 1.08 -2.89
N GLY A 87 16.82 1.68 -1.76
CA GLY A 87 17.73 2.26 -0.77
C GLY A 87 18.67 1.25 -0.13
N ALA A 88 18.25 -0.01 -0.01
CA ALA A 88 19.06 -1.13 0.47
C ALA A 88 19.89 -1.81 -0.65
N GLY A 89 19.89 -1.27 -1.88
CA GLY A 89 20.62 -1.83 -3.01
C GLY A 89 19.98 -3.06 -3.66
N ILE A 90 18.76 -3.45 -3.24
CA ILE A 90 18.01 -4.58 -3.78
C ILE A 90 17.25 -4.11 -5.03
N ARG A 91 17.92 -4.21 -6.17
CA ARG A 91 17.39 -3.75 -7.46
C ARG A 91 16.33 -4.71 -7.99
N ASN A 92 15.38 -4.14 -8.74
CA ASN A 92 14.44 -4.93 -9.51
C ASN A 92 15.11 -5.43 -10.79
N ASP A 93 15.12 -6.75 -11.00
CA ASP A 93 15.51 -7.37 -12.26
C ASP A 93 14.39 -8.33 -12.70
N PRO A 94 13.65 -8.01 -13.77
CA PRO A 94 12.57 -8.88 -14.24
C PRO A 94 13.06 -10.21 -14.82
N ASN A 95 14.37 -10.42 -14.97
CA ASN A 95 14.97 -11.69 -15.38
C ASN A 95 15.45 -12.54 -14.21
N ASP A 96 15.44 -12.02 -12.98
CA ASP A 96 15.73 -12.82 -11.79
C ASP A 96 14.57 -13.81 -11.55
N ARG A 97 14.91 -15.10 -11.49
CA ARG A 97 13.97 -16.22 -11.32
C ARG A 97 14.01 -16.81 -9.91
N SER A 98 14.79 -16.21 -9.01
CA SER A 98 14.77 -16.58 -7.60
C SER A 98 13.44 -16.20 -6.95
N ASP A 99 13.11 -16.86 -5.83
CA ASP A 99 11.91 -16.54 -5.04
C ASP A 99 11.94 -15.04 -4.62
N ARG A 100 13.11 -14.52 -4.28
CA ARG A 100 13.33 -13.09 -3.94
C ARG A 100 13.11 -12.17 -5.15
N GLY A 101 13.61 -12.55 -6.32
CA GLY A 101 13.44 -11.80 -7.58
C GLY A 101 11.98 -11.70 -8.03
N HIS A 102 11.21 -12.78 -7.88
CA HIS A 102 9.78 -12.79 -8.16
C HIS A 102 8.99 -11.87 -7.22
N VAL A 103 9.27 -11.94 -5.92
CA VAL A 103 8.65 -11.04 -4.94
C VAL A 103 9.03 -9.58 -5.22
N ARG A 104 10.30 -9.32 -5.56
CA ARG A 104 10.78 -7.99 -5.94
C ARG A 104 10.05 -7.43 -7.16
N SER A 105 9.79 -8.28 -8.16
CA SER A 105 9.03 -7.95 -9.37
C SER A 105 7.57 -7.65 -9.06
N LEU A 106 6.93 -8.43 -8.18
CA LEU A 106 5.56 -8.15 -7.74
C LEU A 106 5.45 -6.78 -7.08
N ILE A 107 6.33 -6.45 -6.13
CA ILE A 107 6.31 -5.16 -5.42
C ILE A 107 6.40 -4.00 -6.41
N TYR A 108 7.33 -4.08 -7.36
CA TYR A 108 7.45 -3.09 -8.42
C TYR A 108 6.16 -2.96 -9.22
N MET A 109 5.54 -4.08 -9.58
CA MET A 109 4.31 -4.07 -10.37
C MET A 109 3.10 -3.53 -9.60
N VAL A 110 2.96 -3.85 -8.32
CA VAL A 110 1.91 -3.27 -7.47
C VAL A 110 2.10 -1.76 -7.36
N ARG A 111 3.34 -1.28 -7.12
CA ARG A 111 3.64 0.16 -7.14
C ARG A 111 3.29 0.78 -8.50
N SER A 112 3.61 0.10 -9.59
CA SER A 112 3.31 0.58 -10.94
C SER A 112 1.81 0.70 -11.20
N ALA A 113 1.00 -0.19 -10.62
CA ALA A 113 -0.45 -0.15 -10.78
C ALA A 113 -1.08 1.13 -10.20
N PHE A 114 -0.48 1.68 -9.14
CA PHE A 114 -0.90 2.95 -8.53
C PHE A 114 -0.32 4.20 -9.22
N ALA A 115 0.59 4.06 -10.19
CA ALA A 115 1.36 5.20 -10.69
C ALA A 115 0.58 6.15 -11.62
N HIS A 116 -0.49 5.67 -12.25
CA HIS A 116 -1.27 6.43 -13.22
C HIS A 116 -2.53 7.03 -12.60
N ASP A 117 -3.33 6.20 -11.94
CA ASP A 117 -4.53 6.60 -11.23
C ASP A 117 -4.58 5.87 -9.87
N PRO A 118 -4.22 6.55 -8.77
CA PRO A 118 -4.26 5.95 -7.45
C PRO A 118 -5.68 5.64 -6.93
N GLN A 119 -6.72 6.28 -7.49
CA GLN A 119 -8.11 6.05 -7.09
C GLN A 119 -8.69 4.82 -7.79
N VAL A 120 -8.22 4.54 -9.02
CA VAL A 120 -8.61 3.37 -9.79
C VAL A 120 -7.35 2.63 -10.28
N PRO A 121 -6.58 2.05 -9.35
CA PRO A 121 -5.32 1.41 -9.70
C PRO A 121 -5.58 0.22 -10.62
N ALA A 122 -4.77 0.08 -11.66
CA ALA A 122 -4.88 -1.00 -12.63
C ALA A 122 -3.50 -1.53 -12.98
N TRP A 123 -3.40 -2.85 -13.16
CA TRP A 123 -2.16 -3.47 -13.59
C TRP A 123 -1.73 -2.92 -14.97
N SER A 124 -0.43 -2.64 -15.09
CA SER A 124 0.20 -2.22 -16.35
C SER A 124 1.43 -3.09 -16.56
N VAL A 125 1.20 -4.33 -16.99
CA VAL A 125 2.22 -5.39 -17.06
C VAL A 125 2.68 -5.52 -18.51
N ARG A 126 3.93 -5.14 -18.78
CA ARG A 126 4.49 -5.14 -20.14
C ARG A 126 5.88 -5.76 -20.19
N GLY A 127 6.26 -6.22 -21.38
CA GLY A 127 7.61 -6.71 -21.66
C GLY A 127 8.01 -7.86 -20.72
N PRO A 128 9.20 -7.80 -20.09
CA PRO A 128 9.72 -8.92 -19.29
C PRO A 128 8.93 -9.16 -17.99
N TYR A 129 8.03 -8.26 -17.57
CA TYR A 129 7.16 -8.48 -16.41
C TYR A 129 5.91 -9.30 -16.74
N ALA A 130 5.56 -9.47 -18.01
CA ALA A 130 4.42 -10.29 -18.45
C ALA A 130 4.79 -11.78 -18.41
N GLN A 131 4.92 -12.31 -17.21
CA GLN A 131 5.39 -13.68 -16.96
C GLN A 131 4.67 -14.31 -15.77
N GLN A 132 4.73 -15.63 -15.68
CA GLN A 132 4.35 -16.34 -14.48
C GLN A 132 5.45 -16.23 -13.43
N ILE A 133 5.10 -15.74 -12.25
CA ILE A 133 6.00 -15.65 -11.10
C ILE A 133 5.53 -16.61 -10.01
N ARG A 134 6.49 -17.06 -9.20
CA ARG A 134 6.22 -17.83 -7.99
C ARG A 134 6.60 -17.01 -6.77
N LEU A 135 5.63 -16.71 -5.94
CA LEU A 135 5.80 -15.99 -4.69
C LEU A 135 6.02 -17.00 -3.58
N ARG A 136 7.26 -17.12 -3.10
CA ARG A 136 7.57 -17.92 -1.92
C ARG A 136 8.28 -17.09 -0.87
N PHE A 137 7.63 -16.91 0.26
CA PHE A 137 8.15 -16.22 1.44
C PHE A 137 7.31 -16.59 2.65
N GLY A 138 7.94 -16.68 3.83
CA GLY A 138 7.28 -17.18 5.04
C GLY A 138 6.53 -18.50 4.81
N ARG A 139 5.20 -18.48 4.98
CA ARG A 139 4.30 -19.63 4.77
C ARG A 139 3.59 -19.64 3.41
N HIS A 140 3.85 -18.67 2.56
CA HIS A 140 3.16 -18.48 1.29
C HIS A 140 3.90 -19.17 0.15
N ASP A 141 3.17 -19.88 -0.70
CA ASP A 141 3.68 -20.45 -1.96
C ASP A 141 2.58 -20.30 -3.02
N LEU A 142 2.64 -19.21 -3.78
CA LEU A 142 1.61 -18.80 -4.74
C LEU A 142 2.21 -18.71 -6.15
N LYS A 143 1.38 -18.99 -7.15
CA LYS A 143 1.71 -18.73 -8.55
C LYS A 143 0.82 -17.60 -9.04
N VAL A 144 1.43 -16.60 -9.66
CA VAL A 144 0.71 -15.45 -10.22
C VAL A 144 1.08 -15.32 -11.68
N ASP A 145 0.07 -15.29 -12.55
CA ASP A 145 0.26 -14.99 -13.96
C ASP A 145 0.13 -13.48 -14.16
N MET A 146 1.26 -12.77 -14.15
CA MET A 146 1.26 -11.31 -14.26
C MET A 146 0.76 -10.86 -15.63
N GLY A 147 1.00 -11.64 -16.68
CA GLY A 147 0.54 -11.31 -18.04
C GLY A 147 -0.98 -11.30 -18.13
N ALA A 148 -1.66 -12.22 -17.44
CA ALA A 148 -3.12 -12.27 -17.39
C ALA A 148 -3.75 -11.08 -16.66
N LEU A 149 -2.98 -10.35 -15.84
CA LEU A 149 -3.47 -9.24 -15.04
C LEU A 149 -3.44 -7.91 -15.79
N ASP A 150 -2.70 -7.77 -16.90
CA ASP A 150 -2.55 -6.48 -17.61
C ASP A 150 -3.91 -5.83 -17.94
N GLY A 151 -4.07 -4.56 -17.56
CA GLY A 151 -5.30 -3.79 -17.74
C GLY A 151 -6.41 -4.09 -16.73
N GLN A 152 -6.30 -5.12 -15.89
CA GLN A 152 -7.30 -5.39 -14.85
C GLN A 152 -7.16 -4.40 -13.68
N PRO A 153 -8.27 -4.04 -13.01
CA PRO A 153 -8.19 -3.32 -11.73
C PRO A 153 -7.31 -4.09 -10.74
N LEU A 154 -6.47 -3.37 -10.00
CA LEU A 154 -5.66 -3.97 -8.95
C LEU A 154 -6.59 -4.49 -7.84
N ALA A 155 -6.46 -5.78 -7.55
CA ALA A 155 -7.08 -6.45 -6.42
C ALA A 155 -6.02 -7.30 -5.73
N LEU A 156 -6.01 -7.31 -4.38
CA LEU A 156 -5.00 -8.04 -3.61
C LEU A 156 -5.18 -9.56 -3.77
N GLU A 157 -6.40 -10.00 -4.06
CA GLU A 157 -6.79 -11.39 -4.31
C GLU A 157 -5.98 -12.01 -5.46
N HIS A 158 -5.54 -11.21 -6.44
CA HIS A 158 -4.69 -11.67 -7.54
C HIS A 158 -3.35 -12.26 -7.08
N PHE A 159 -2.91 -11.93 -5.86
CA PHE A 159 -1.69 -12.48 -5.26
C PHE A 159 -1.92 -12.98 -3.83
N GLY A 160 -3.15 -13.42 -3.51
CA GLY A 160 -3.46 -14.12 -2.26
C GLY A 160 -4.11 -13.27 -1.16
N GLY A 161 -4.48 -12.02 -1.46
CA GLY A 161 -5.35 -11.19 -0.62
C GLY A 161 -4.61 -10.32 0.41
N PRO A 162 -5.37 -9.59 1.25
CA PRO A 162 -4.82 -8.60 2.18
C PRO A 162 -3.78 -9.14 3.17
N LEU A 163 -3.96 -10.38 3.65
CA LEU A 163 -3.01 -11.01 4.56
C LEU A 163 -1.64 -11.25 3.90
N VAL A 164 -1.63 -11.63 2.62
CA VAL A 164 -0.37 -11.83 1.88
C VAL A 164 0.34 -10.49 1.67
N PHE A 165 -0.40 -9.41 1.39
CA PHE A 165 0.19 -8.07 1.29
C PHE A 165 0.79 -7.62 2.64
N TRP A 166 0.11 -7.89 3.74
CA TRP A 166 0.62 -7.59 5.09
C TRP A 166 1.90 -8.36 5.39
N ASP A 167 1.90 -9.68 5.18
CA ASP A 167 3.08 -10.53 5.40
C ASP A 167 4.23 -10.14 4.47
N LEU A 168 3.93 -9.70 3.24
CA LEU A 168 4.90 -9.17 2.28
C LEU A 168 5.62 -7.91 2.79
N MET A 169 4.90 -6.98 3.42
CA MET A 169 5.52 -5.79 4.01
C MET A 169 6.53 -6.16 5.11
N HIS A 170 6.20 -7.16 5.94
CA HIS A 170 7.11 -7.66 6.98
C HIS A 170 8.33 -8.39 6.39
N GLU A 171 8.16 -9.17 5.32
CA GLU A 171 9.26 -9.81 4.60
C GLU A 171 10.23 -8.76 4.04
N VAL A 172 9.71 -7.73 3.38
CA VAL A 172 10.51 -6.61 2.83
C VAL A 172 11.24 -5.87 3.94
N ARG A 173 10.59 -5.64 5.08
CA ARG A 173 11.22 -5.07 6.27
C ARG A 173 12.42 -5.89 6.72
N ALA A 174 12.28 -7.22 6.84
CA ALA A 174 13.35 -8.11 7.24
C ALA A 174 14.55 -8.05 6.27
N TRP A 175 14.28 -8.06 4.96
CA TRP A 175 15.34 -7.96 3.94
C TRP A 175 16.15 -6.66 4.03
N VAL A 176 15.49 -5.54 4.33
CA VAL A 176 16.16 -4.24 4.49
C VAL A 176 17.00 -4.20 5.76
N CYS A 177 16.54 -4.82 6.84
CA CYS A 177 17.33 -4.98 8.07
C CYS A 177 18.58 -5.83 7.85
N GLU A 178 18.47 -6.95 7.14
CA GLU A 178 19.61 -7.86 6.86
C GLU A 178 20.68 -7.21 5.96
N GLY A 179 20.26 -6.33 5.03
CA GLY A 179 21.15 -5.64 4.09
C GLY A 179 21.80 -4.36 4.63
N SER A 180 21.47 -3.95 5.86
CA SER A 180 22.05 -2.75 6.47
C SER A 180 23.42 -3.08 7.08
N PRO A 181 24.53 -2.47 6.64
CA PRO A 181 25.81 -2.66 7.33
C PRO A 181 25.68 -2.14 8.77
N SER A 182 26.05 -2.99 9.73
CA SER A 182 26.16 -2.67 11.16
C SER A 182 27.15 -1.54 11.41
#